data_AF-A0A964FMP4-F1
#
_entry.id   AF-A0A964FMP4-F1
#
_cell.length_a   1.000
_cell.length_b   1.000
_cell.length_c   1.000
_cell.angle_alpha   90.00
_cell.angle_beta   90.00
_cell.angle_gamma   90.00
#
_symmetry.space_group_name_H-M   'P 1'
#
loop_
_entity.id
_entity.type
_entity.pdbx_description
1 polymer ?
#
loop_
_entity_poly.entity_id
_entity_poly.type
_entity_poly.pdbx_seq_one_letter_code
_entity_poly.pdbx_strand_id
1 'polypeptide(L)'
;MKGAKELFLTSLTAITLSWGSVTVIQEMPGAIAQTKVPMRLQHGEGTYTLTVSETETTKSAFGGQLRLYDVHIAKMFEVTYADCQEIPGAGFRDWEYRAGNGRISMGTFRITCQLASDTANTYGLGKPERSAIEYSQEEAGLPISRTRSIPILDITGNKVDRWMNFVQGFRPI
;
A
#
# COMPACT_ATOMS: atom_id res chain seq x y z
N MET A 1 43.42 29.94 -79.13
CA MET A 1 42.11 30.62 -78.99
C MET A 1 41.87 30.78 -77.48
N LYS A 2 42.27 31.88 -76.83
CA LYS A 2 41.64 33.21 -76.69
C LYS A 2 40.21 33.17 -76.12
N GLY A 3 40.05 33.80 -74.95
CA GLY A 3 38.79 34.27 -74.33
C GLY A 3 38.31 33.37 -73.18
N ALA A 4 37.87 33.85 -72.02
CA ALA A 4 37.63 35.20 -71.55
C ALA A 4 37.62 35.22 -70.00
N LYS A 5 37.65 36.44 -69.47
CA LYS A 5 37.86 36.86 -68.08
C LYS A 5 36.52 37.27 -67.44
N GLU A 6 36.53 37.46 -66.11
CA GLU A 6 35.62 38.29 -65.27
C GLU A 6 34.38 37.55 -64.69
N LEU A 7 34.33 37.30 -63.38
CA LEU A 7 33.77 38.14 -62.27
C LEU A 7 32.24 38.23 -62.31
N PHE A 8 31.56 37.78 -61.25
CA PHE A 8 30.66 38.61 -60.41
C PHE A 8 30.10 37.85 -59.21
N LEU A 9 29.71 38.66 -58.23
CA LEU A 9 29.35 38.40 -56.84
C LEU A 9 27.94 37.80 -56.61
N THR A 10 27.80 37.27 -55.38
CA THR A 10 26.62 37.25 -54.49
C THR A 10 25.41 36.37 -54.83
N SER A 11 25.09 35.48 -53.89
CA SER A 11 23.72 35.37 -53.37
C SER A 11 23.74 34.80 -51.95
N LEU A 12 23.03 35.47 -51.04
CA LEU A 12 22.81 35.10 -49.65
C LEU A 12 21.87 33.89 -49.57
N THR A 13 22.31 32.79 -48.98
CA THR A 13 21.39 31.76 -48.48
C THR A 13 20.97 32.10 -47.06
N ALA A 14 19.69 32.43 -46.91
CA ALA A 14 19.00 32.57 -45.63
C ALA A 14 19.03 31.22 -44.89
N ILE A 15 19.58 31.23 -43.67
CA ILE A 15 19.49 30.10 -42.74
C ILE A 15 18.13 30.19 -42.06
N THR A 16 17.22 29.30 -42.42
CA THR A 16 15.99 29.08 -41.67
C THR A 16 16.32 28.27 -40.41
N LEU A 17 16.42 28.96 -39.26
CA LEU A 17 16.47 28.31 -37.96
C LEU A 17 15.08 27.74 -37.65
N SER A 18 14.88 26.45 -37.93
CA SER A 18 13.73 25.72 -37.39
C SER A 18 13.92 25.60 -35.88
N TRP A 19 13.06 26.26 -35.11
CA TRP A 19 12.95 26.05 -33.67
C TRP A 19 12.43 24.63 -33.45
N GLY A 20 13.36 23.70 -33.23
CA GLY A 20 13.02 22.40 -32.69
C GLY A 20 12.44 22.62 -31.32
N SER A 21 11.15 22.34 -31.16
CA SER A 21 10.51 22.22 -29.85
C SER A 21 11.32 21.23 -29.03
N VAL A 22 12.08 21.73 -28.06
CA VAL A 22 12.68 20.91 -27.02
C VAL A 22 11.51 20.38 -26.21
N THR A 23 11.08 19.16 -26.54
CA THR A 23 10.22 18.38 -25.65
C THR A 23 11.08 18.13 -24.41
N VAL A 24 10.86 18.93 -23.37
CA VAL A 24 11.29 18.59 -22.02
C VAL A 24 10.61 17.27 -21.73
N ILE A 25 11.38 16.19 -21.77
CA ILE A 25 10.95 14.90 -21.23
C ILE A 25 10.83 15.16 -19.73
N GLN A 26 9.61 15.49 -19.28
CA GLN A 26 9.27 15.32 -17.88
C GLN A 26 9.50 13.84 -17.60
N GLU A 27 10.58 13.54 -16.87
CA GLU A 27 10.67 12.32 -16.09
C GLU A 27 9.40 12.28 -15.24
N MET A 28 8.41 11.50 -15.70
CA MET A 28 7.34 11.05 -14.83
C MET A 28 8.06 10.24 -13.75
N PRO A 29 8.00 10.64 -12.47
CA PRO A 29 8.45 9.76 -11.41
C PRO A 29 7.68 8.47 -11.61
N GLY A 30 8.39 7.39 -11.92
CA GLY A 30 7.80 6.08 -12.09
C GLY A 30 6.90 5.83 -10.91
N ALA A 31 5.58 5.77 -11.16
CA ALA A 31 4.63 5.33 -10.17
C ALA A 31 5.05 3.90 -9.85
N ILE A 32 5.83 3.72 -8.78
CA ILE A 32 6.01 2.41 -8.17
C ILE A 32 4.58 1.98 -7.89
N ALA A 33 4.10 0.97 -8.60
CA ALA A 33 2.79 0.40 -8.34
C ALA A 33 2.77 0.06 -6.86
N GLN A 34 2.11 0.90 -6.05
CA GLN A 34 2.03 0.70 -4.63
C GLN A 34 1.17 -0.55 -4.47
N THR A 35 1.81 -1.68 -4.18
CA THR A 35 1.13 -2.91 -3.74
C THR A 35 0.59 -2.77 -2.30
N LYS A 36 0.72 -1.57 -1.72
CA LYS A 36 0.37 -1.23 -0.36
C LYS A 36 -0.78 -0.23 -0.38
N VAL A 37 -1.92 -0.62 0.17
CA VAL A 37 -3.03 0.31 0.40
C VAL A 37 -2.64 1.28 1.52
N PRO A 38 -2.81 2.60 1.34
CA PRO A 38 -2.55 3.58 2.40
C PRO A 38 -3.43 3.31 3.61
N MET A 39 -2.79 3.15 4.77
CA MET A 39 -3.48 2.97 6.05
C MET A 39 -2.58 3.41 7.19
N ARG A 40 -3.18 3.89 8.28
CA ARG A 40 -2.51 4.22 9.53
C ARG A 40 -2.79 3.13 10.55
N LEU A 41 -1.72 2.59 11.13
CA LEU A 41 -1.77 1.56 12.16
C LEU A 41 -1.32 2.15 13.50
N GLN A 42 -2.13 1.94 14.53
CA GLN A 42 -1.84 2.40 15.88
C GLN A 42 -2.03 1.25 16.87
N HIS A 43 -1.33 1.30 17.99
CA HIS A 43 -1.52 0.40 19.12
C HIS A 43 -1.46 1.18 20.43
N GLY A 44 -2.49 1.06 21.26
CA GLY A 44 -2.57 1.72 22.55
C GLY A 44 -3.59 1.01 23.44
N GLU A 45 -3.36 0.99 24.76
CA GLU A 45 -4.28 0.39 25.74
C GLU A 45 -4.69 -1.06 25.38
N GLY A 46 -3.75 -1.84 24.82
CA GLY A 46 -3.98 -3.22 24.42
C GLY A 46 -4.81 -3.43 23.15
N THR A 47 -5.21 -2.36 22.45
CA THR A 47 -6.01 -2.41 21.23
C THR A 47 -5.24 -1.84 20.04
N TYR A 48 -5.34 -2.51 18.90
CA TYR A 48 -4.87 -1.97 17.63
C TYR A 48 -5.96 -1.14 16.95
N THR A 49 -5.58 -0.09 16.25
CA THR A 49 -6.49 0.68 15.39
C THR A 49 -5.95 0.70 13.96
N LEU A 50 -6.78 0.30 13.00
CA LEU A 50 -6.52 0.48 11.57
C LEU A 50 -7.42 1.60 11.06
N THR A 51 -6.82 2.70 10.58
CA THR A 51 -7.55 3.83 10.01
C THR A 51 -7.20 4.02 8.54
N VAL A 52 -8.22 4.16 7.69
CA VAL A 52 -8.06 4.43 6.24
C VAL A 52 -8.82 5.68 5.83
N SER A 53 -8.33 6.35 4.78
CA SER A 53 -8.96 7.55 4.23
C SER A 53 -10.22 7.24 3.43
N GLU A 54 -10.27 6.07 2.79
CA GLU A 54 -11.35 5.69 1.88
C GLU A 54 -12.66 5.45 2.65
N THR A 55 -13.75 6.01 2.14
CA THR A 55 -15.12 5.73 2.62
C THR A 55 -15.72 4.52 1.90
N GLU A 56 -15.46 4.39 0.59
CA GLU A 56 -15.91 3.27 -0.22
C GLU A 56 -14.88 2.13 -0.16
N THR A 57 -15.02 1.27 0.84
CA THR A 57 -14.12 0.12 1.08
C THR A 57 -14.50 -1.11 0.24
N THR A 58 -15.62 -1.05 -0.48
CA THR A 58 -16.10 -2.09 -1.41
C THR A 58 -15.45 -2.01 -2.79
N LYS A 59 -14.78 -0.89 -3.13
CA LYS A 59 -14.10 -0.76 -4.42
C LYS A 59 -12.92 -1.73 -4.51
N SER A 60 -12.59 -2.10 -5.75
CA SER A 60 -11.45 -2.96 -6.06
C SER A 60 -10.13 -2.41 -5.51
N ALA A 61 -9.37 -3.28 -4.87
CA ALA A 61 -7.98 -3.09 -4.54
C ALA A 61 -7.10 -3.45 -5.75
N PHE A 62 -6.20 -2.55 -6.13
CA PHE A 62 -5.22 -2.76 -7.21
C PHE A 62 -5.81 -3.16 -8.58
N GLY A 63 -7.09 -2.89 -8.82
CA GLY A 63 -7.78 -3.30 -10.06
C GLY A 63 -8.12 -4.79 -10.14
N GLY A 64 -7.94 -5.55 -9.05
CA GLY A 64 -8.29 -6.97 -8.94
C GLY A 64 -9.67 -7.23 -8.36
N GLN A 65 -9.93 -8.50 -7.99
CA GLN A 65 -11.21 -8.92 -7.40
C GLN A 65 -11.33 -8.58 -5.91
N LEU A 66 -10.20 -8.50 -5.19
CA LEU A 66 -10.19 -8.11 -3.79
C LEU A 66 -10.74 -6.70 -3.63
N ARG A 67 -11.58 -6.48 -2.63
CA ARG A 67 -12.01 -5.13 -2.22
C ARG A 67 -10.96 -4.56 -1.29
N LEU A 68 -10.92 -3.23 -1.14
CA LEU A 68 -10.08 -2.60 -0.12
C LEU A 68 -10.33 -3.19 1.28
N TYR A 69 -11.59 -3.44 1.62
CA TYR A 69 -11.99 -4.10 2.87
C TYR A 69 -11.24 -5.43 3.08
N ASP A 70 -11.15 -6.27 2.04
CA ASP A 70 -10.51 -7.59 2.14
C ASP A 70 -9.00 -7.46 2.42
N VAL A 71 -8.34 -6.43 1.86
CA VAL A 71 -6.92 -6.13 2.09
C VAL A 71 -6.69 -5.55 3.49
N HIS A 72 -7.61 -4.73 3.99
CA HIS A 72 -7.51 -4.17 5.34
C HIS A 72 -7.61 -5.26 6.40
N ILE A 73 -8.57 -6.19 6.25
CA ILE A 73 -8.67 -7.36 7.12
C ILE A 73 -7.39 -8.20 7.04
N ALA A 74 -6.83 -8.41 5.84
CA ALA A 74 -5.56 -9.15 5.70
C ALA A 74 -4.44 -8.50 6.52
N LYS A 75 -4.32 -7.17 6.50
CA LYS A 75 -3.31 -6.47 7.31
C LYS A 75 -3.47 -6.71 8.81
N MET A 76 -4.71 -6.77 9.33
CA MET A 76 -4.95 -7.05 10.75
C MET A 76 -4.44 -8.45 11.12
N PHE A 77 -4.66 -9.44 10.24
CA PHE A 77 -4.14 -10.79 10.41
C PHE A 77 -2.61 -10.85 10.34
N GLU A 78 -2.01 -10.16 9.36
CA GLU A 78 -0.55 -10.09 9.19
C GLU A 78 0.16 -9.52 10.42
N VAL A 79 -0.34 -8.38 10.92
CA VAL A 79 0.21 -7.74 12.12
C VAL A 79 -0.01 -8.63 13.35
N THR A 80 -1.20 -9.22 13.50
CA THR A 80 -1.49 -10.13 14.62
C THR A 80 -0.58 -11.35 14.59
N TYR A 81 -0.37 -11.95 13.41
CA TYR A 81 0.54 -13.07 13.24
C TYR A 81 1.96 -12.71 13.68
N ALA A 82 2.50 -11.58 13.19
CA ALA A 82 3.83 -11.10 13.57
C ALA A 82 3.97 -10.89 15.09
N ASP A 83 2.99 -10.26 15.72
CA ASP A 83 2.94 -10.10 17.19
C ASP A 83 2.97 -11.44 17.93
N CYS A 84 2.21 -12.43 17.46
CA CYS A 84 2.14 -13.74 18.08
C CYS A 84 3.43 -14.55 17.94
N GLN A 85 4.25 -14.28 16.91
CA GLN A 85 5.59 -14.86 16.81
C GLN A 85 6.59 -14.19 17.76
N GLU A 86 6.45 -12.88 17.99
CA GLU A 86 7.38 -12.10 18.81
C GLU A 86 7.06 -12.18 20.33
N ILE A 87 5.79 -12.37 20.69
CA ILE A 87 5.30 -12.30 22.06
C ILE A 87 4.71 -13.66 22.46
N PRO A 88 5.48 -14.50 23.19
CA PRO A 88 4.98 -15.77 23.69
C PRO A 88 3.73 -15.59 24.54
N GLY A 89 2.69 -16.39 24.28
CA GLY A 89 1.44 -16.35 25.06
C GLY A 89 0.58 -15.11 24.83
N ALA A 90 0.78 -14.36 23.74
CA ALA A 90 0.03 -13.14 23.40
C ALA A 90 -1.52 -13.30 23.36
N GLY A 91 -2.03 -14.52 23.19
CA GLY A 91 -3.46 -14.84 23.21
C GLY A 91 -4.23 -14.35 21.98
N PHE A 92 -4.49 -13.05 21.91
CA PHE A 92 -5.22 -12.39 20.84
C PHE A 92 -4.84 -10.91 20.68
N ARG A 93 -5.31 -10.29 19.58
CA ARG A 93 -5.33 -8.85 19.40
C ARG A 93 -6.75 -8.40 19.08
N ASP A 94 -7.17 -7.34 19.76
CA ASP A 94 -8.38 -6.60 19.41
C ASP A 94 -8.01 -5.47 18.45
N TRP A 95 -8.87 -5.26 17.46
CA TRP A 95 -8.70 -4.31 16.37
C TRP A 95 -9.92 -3.44 16.26
N GLU A 96 -9.75 -2.12 16.34
CA GLU A 96 -10.75 -1.16 15.91
C GLU A 96 -10.47 -0.77 14.46
N TYR A 97 -11.44 -1.01 13.56
CA TYR A 97 -11.33 -0.63 12.16
C TYR A 97 -12.14 0.63 11.88
N ARG A 98 -11.48 1.68 11.38
CA ARG A 98 -12.12 2.95 11.00
C ARG A 98 -11.86 3.34 9.54
N ALA A 99 -12.93 3.72 8.84
CA ALA A 99 -12.89 4.23 7.48
C ALA A 99 -13.19 5.74 7.42
N GLY A 100 -12.98 6.37 6.27
CA GLY A 100 -13.28 7.79 6.08
C GLY A 100 -12.49 8.74 6.99
N ASN A 101 -11.20 8.46 7.22
CA ASN A 101 -10.32 9.18 8.16
C ASN A 101 -10.82 9.11 9.62
N GLY A 102 -11.28 7.94 10.05
CA GLY A 102 -11.70 7.73 11.44
C GLY A 102 -13.20 7.91 11.70
N ARG A 103 -13.93 8.50 10.75
CA ARG A 103 -15.33 8.92 10.92
C ARG A 103 -16.35 7.78 10.86
N ILE A 104 -16.00 6.68 10.20
CA ILE A 104 -16.89 5.54 10.02
C ILE A 104 -16.32 4.37 10.83
N SER A 105 -17.04 3.92 11.85
CA SER A 105 -16.68 2.69 12.55
C SER A 105 -17.08 1.49 11.70
N MET A 106 -16.09 0.66 11.36
CA MET A 106 -16.28 -0.59 10.63
C MET A 106 -16.42 -1.79 11.58
N GLY A 107 -16.27 -1.55 12.89
CA GLY A 107 -16.42 -2.54 13.96
C GLY A 107 -15.12 -2.87 14.68
N THR A 108 -15.28 -3.63 15.76
CA THR A 108 -14.19 -4.19 16.56
C THR A 108 -14.01 -5.65 16.19
N PHE A 109 -12.79 -6.10 15.94
CA PHE A 109 -12.47 -7.47 15.58
C PHE A 109 -11.52 -8.07 16.59
N ARG A 110 -11.72 -9.35 16.93
CA ARG A 110 -10.77 -10.12 17.73
C ARG A 110 -10.11 -11.17 16.86
N ILE A 111 -8.78 -11.14 16.80
CA ILE A 111 -7.97 -12.14 16.08
C ILE A 111 -7.10 -12.87 17.11
N THR A 112 -7.34 -14.16 17.30
CA THR A 112 -6.51 -14.98 18.18
C THR A 112 -5.20 -15.36 17.51
N CYS A 113 -4.16 -15.63 18.30
CA CYS A 113 -2.88 -16.09 17.76
C CYS A 113 -3.01 -17.41 16.99
N GLN A 114 -3.89 -18.30 17.44
CA GLN A 114 -4.21 -19.53 16.74
C GLN A 114 -4.81 -19.24 15.37
N LEU A 115 -5.85 -18.41 15.32
CA LEU A 115 -6.52 -18.04 14.08
C LEU A 115 -5.57 -17.33 13.10
N ALA A 116 -4.71 -16.42 13.59
CA ALA A 116 -3.71 -15.76 12.75
C ALA A 116 -2.69 -16.75 12.17
N SER A 117 -2.24 -17.72 12.97
CA SER A 117 -1.30 -18.76 12.55
C SER A 117 -1.94 -19.73 11.53
N ASP A 118 -3.17 -20.15 11.76
CA ASP A 118 -3.90 -21.02 10.84
C ASP A 118 -4.16 -20.32 9.49
N THR A 119 -4.50 -19.03 9.52
CA THR A 119 -4.60 -18.22 8.31
C THR A 119 -3.25 -18.13 7.59
N ALA A 120 -2.15 -17.81 8.28
CA ALA A 120 -0.82 -17.77 7.68
C ALA A 120 -0.41 -19.12 7.06
N ASN A 121 -0.72 -20.25 7.72
CA ASN A 121 -0.46 -21.59 7.19
C ASN A 121 -1.33 -21.92 5.97
N THR A 122 -2.60 -21.48 5.97
CA THR A 122 -3.56 -21.77 4.90
C THR A 122 -3.25 -21.00 3.62
N TYR A 123 -2.94 -19.71 3.74
CA TYR A 123 -2.70 -18.83 2.59
C TYR A 123 -1.22 -18.76 2.22
N GLY A 124 -0.31 -19.06 3.16
CA GLY A 124 1.12 -18.83 2.99
C GLY A 124 1.49 -17.37 3.22
N LEU A 125 2.79 -17.13 3.38
CA LEU A 125 3.36 -15.80 3.58
C LEU A 125 4.21 -15.42 2.37
N GLY A 126 3.99 -14.20 1.87
CA GLY A 126 4.77 -13.55 0.84
C GLY A 126 5.91 -12.72 1.41
N LYS A 127 6.51 -11.89 0.53
CA LYS A 127 7.61 -11.00 0.90
C LYS A 127 7.15 -9.99 1.96
N PRO A 128 7.91 -9.80 3.06
CA PRO A 128 7.55 -8.83 4.07
C PRO A 128 7.45 -7.40 3.54
N GLU A 129 6.47 -6.67 4.05
CA GLU A 129 6.27 -5.25 3.83
C GLU A 129 6.71 -4.45 5.06
N ARG A 130 7.34 -3.29 4.84
CA ARG A 130 7.62 -2.35 5.91
C ARG A 130 6.34 -1.62 6.31
N SER A 131 5.85 -1.88 7.52
CA SER A 131 4.65 -1.24 8.08
C SER A 131 5.04 -0.40 9.29
N ALA A 132 4.70 0.89 9.26
CA ALA A 132 4.84 1.77 10.40
C ALA A 132 3.64 1.58 11.33
N ILE A 133 3.91 1.37 12.61
CA ILE A 133 2.89 1.26 13.66
C ILE A 133 3.21 2.31 14.72
N GLU A 134 2.22 3.12 15.06
CA GLU A 134 2.33 4.13 16.11
C GLU A 134 1.92 3.52 17.45
N TYR A 135 2.85 3.46 18.38
CA TYR A 135 2.63 2.93 19.72
C TYR A 135 2.36 4.09 20.67
N SER A 136 1.20 4.09 21.32
CA SER A 136 0.90 5.02 22.41
C SER A 136 1.94 4.89 23.52
N GLN A 137 2.32 6.03 24.10
CA GLN A 137 3.11 6.07 25.32
C GLN A 137 2.26 6.45 26.54
N GLU A 138 0.93 6.49 26.38
CA GLU A 138 -0.02 6.89 27.43
C GLU A 138 0.41 8.22 28.08
N GLU A 139 0.55 8.27 29.40
CA GLU A 139 1.00 9.46 30.14
C GLU A 139 2.49 9.78 29.94
N ALA A 140 3.29 8.87 29.41
CA ALA A 140 4.74 9.04 29.26
C ALA A 140 5.14 9.92 28.06
N GLY A 141 4.21 10.26 27.16
CA GLY A 141 4.43 11.28 26.13
C GLY A 141 3.79 10.99 24.77
N LEU A 142 4.36 11.59 23.72
CA LEU A 142 3.86 11.45 22.35
C LEU A 142 3.98 10.01 21.83
N PRO A 143 3.07 9.54 20.96
CA PRO A 143 3.20 8.22 20.33
C PRO A 143 4.54 8.04 19.60
N ILE A 144 5.12 6.84 19.70
CA ILE A 144 6.35 6.47 18.99
C ILE A 144 5.99 5.64 17.76
N SER A 145 6.46 6.06 16.59
CA SER A 145 6.37 5.25 15.38
C SER A 145 7.51 4.23 15.32
N ARG A 146 7.17 2.94 15.15
CA ARG A 146 8.14 1.88 14.84
C ARG A 146 7.80 1.27 13.49
N THR A 147 8.81 1.17 12.63
CA THR A 147 8.66 0.45 11.36
C THR A 147 9.05 -1.00 11.55
N ARG A 148 8.12 -1.92 11.30
CA ARG A 148 8.31 -3.37 11.38
C ARG A 148 8.28 -4.00 9.99
N SER A 149 9.00 -5.09 9.83
CA SER A 149 8.97 -5.92 8.61
C SER A 149 7.94 -7.02 8.81
N ILE A 150 6.73 -6.82 8.27
CA ILE A 150 5.59 -7.70 8.52
C ILE A 150 5.37 -8.58 7.29
N PRO A 151 5.41 -9.92 7.41
CA PRO A 151 5.10 -10.80 6.29
C PRO A 151 3.66 -10.57 5.81
N ILE A 152 3.47 -10.52 4.49
CA ILE A 152 2.14 -10.35 3.90
C ILE A 152 1.51 -11.70 3.62
N LEU A 153 0.18 -11.81 3.69
CA LEU A 153 -0.51 -13.03 3.28
C LEU A 153 -0.41 -13.18 1.75
N ASP A 154 -0.08 -14.38 1.28
CA ASP A 154 -0.09 -14.69 -0.15
C ASP A 154 -1.53 -15.00 -0.62
N ILE A 155 -2.29 -13.94 -0.89
CA ILE A 155 -3.67 -14.01 -1.38
C ILE A 155 -3.68 -13.77 -2.89
N THR A 156 -3.05 -14.68 -3.63
CA THR A 156 -2.93 -14.61 -5.09
C THR A 156 -3.54 -15.83 -5.78
N GLY A 157 -3.82 -15.71 -7.08
CA GLY A 157 -4.33 -16.80 -7.91
C GLY A 157 -5.64 -17.38 -7.36
N ASN A 158 -5.69 -18.71 -7.23
CA ASN A 158 -6.88 -19.43 -6.77
C ASN A 158 -7.20 -19.25 -5.27
N LYS A 159 -6.38 -18.50 -4.51
CA LYS A 159 -6.63 -18.21 -3.09
C LYS A 159 -7.53 -16.99 -2.88
N VAL A 160 -7.72 -16.16 -3.91
CA VAL A 160 -8.51 -14.91 -3.83
C VAL A 160 -9.95 -15.17 -3.41
N ASP A 161 -10.66 -16.06 -4.11
CA ASP A 161 -12.07 -16.39 -3.79
C ASP A 161 -12.21 -16.98 -2.39
N ARG A 162 -11.24 -17.82 -1.97
CA ARG A 162 -11.23 -18.42 -0.64
C ARG A 162 -11.09 -17.36 0.45
N TRP A 163 -10.18 -16.39 0.25
CA TRP A 163 -10.01 -15.27 1.17
C TRP A 163 -11.27 -14.41 1.26
N MET A 164 -11.88 -14.08 0.13
CA MET A 164 -13.13 -13.30 0.11
C MET A 164 -14.26 -14.01 0.87
N ASN A 165 -14.41 -15.31 0.67
CA ASN A 165 -15.40 -16.12 1.41
C ASN A 165 -15.11 -16.16 2.91
N PHE A 166 -13.83 -16.28 3.31
CA PHE A 166 -13.42 -16.20 4.70
C PHE A 166 -13.79 -14.85 5.32
N VAL A 167 -13.44 -13.74 4.65
CA VAL A 167 -13.70 -12.38 5.13
C VAL A 167 -15.20 -12.10 5.26
N GLN A 168 -16.05 -12.63 4.37
CA GLN A 168 -17.51 -12.49 4.49
C GLN A 168 -18.08 -13.12 5.78
N GLY A 169 -17.44 -14.19 6.28
CA GLY A 169 -17.80 -14.84 7.55
C GLY A 169 -17.16 -14.19 8.78
N PHE A 170 -16.07 -13.44 8.61
CA PHE A 170 -15.33 -12.81 9.70
C PHE A 170 -15.97 -11.47 10.09
N ARG A 171 -16.84 -11.52 11.10
CA ARG A 171 -17.64 -10.37 11.56
C ARG A 171 -17.02 -9.67 12.77
N PRO A 172 -17.29 -8.37 12.96
CA PRO A 172 -17.02 -7.68 14.21
C PRO A 172 -17.69 -8.38 15.41
N ILE A 173 -17.12 -8.21 16.60
CA ILE A 173 -17.65 -8.66 17.89
C ILE A 173 -18.59 -7.64 18.53
#